data_AF-A0AAQ1BUT4-F1
#
_entry.id   AF-A0AAQ1BUT4-F1
#
_cell.length_a   1.000
_cell.length_b   1.000
_cell.length_c   1.000
_cell.angle_alpha   90.00
_cell.angle_beta   90.00
_cell.angle_gamma   90.00
#
_symmetry.space_group_name_H-M   'P 1'
#
loop_
_entity.id
_entity.type
_entity.pdbx_description
1 polymer ?
#
loop_
_entity_poly.entity_id
_entity_poly.type
_entity_poly.pdbx_seq_one_letter_code
_entity_poly.pdbx_strand_id
1 'polypeptide(L)'
;GVVHHALRQLETLGLVRQQFSSRAERYEHRLGSVLDLTRQQVALIGLLLLRGPQTLGELYARSERLARFNDADDVRHHLERLIQRGLAAQLPRASGQREDRYMHLLSGELDVEALQAAAARAAPSARSGSDSSDLDARMQALEATVAELQEALAAVQARLDAAGA
;
A
#
# COMPACT_ATOMS: atom_id res chain seq x y z
N GLY A 1 23.37 -18.71 -4.76
CA GLY A 1 21.92 -18.42 -4.85
C GLY A 1 21.70 -16.94 -5.08
N VAL A 2 20.49 -16.56 -5.52
CA VAL A 2 20.16 -15.16 -5.90
C VAL A 2 20.43 -14.13 -4.79
N VAL A 3 20.16 -14.49 -3.53
CA VAL A 3 20.42 -13.60 -2.38
C VAL A 3 21.92 -13.35 -2.18
N HIS A 4 22.76 -14.39 -2.25
CA HIS A 4 24.21 -14.23 -2.10
C HIS A 4 24.81 -13.39 -3.23
N HIS A 5 24.31 -13.55 -4.46
CA HIS A 5 24.72 -12.70 -5.58
C HIS A 5 24.38 -11.23 -5.32
N ALA A 6 23.16 -10.94 -4.87
CA ALA A 6 22.75 -9.59 -4.50
C ALA A 6 23.60 -9.01 -3.35
N LEU A 7 23.94 -9.81 -2.33
CA LEU A 7 24.83 -9.38 -1.25
C LEU A 7 26.22 -8.97 -1.77
N ARG A 8 26.80 -9.74 -2.69
CA ARG A 8 28.09 -9.40 -3.33
C ARG A 8 28.00 -8.10 -4.12
N GLN A 9 26.91 -7.88 -4.87
CA GLN A 9 26.68 -6.61 -5.59
C GLN A 9 26.49 -5.43 -4.63
N LEU A 10 25.82 -5.62 -3.49
CA LEU A 10 25.67 -4.56 -2.50
C LEU A 10 26.99 -4.27 -1.75
N GLU A 11 27.85 -5.27 -1.61
CA GLU A 11 29.19 -5.11 -1.04
C GLU A 11 30.11 -4.30 -1.96
N THR A 12 30.05 -4.51 -3.29
CA THR A 12 30.81 -3.66 -4.24
C THR A 12 30.32 -2.21 -4.24
N LEU A 13 29.04 -1.98 -3.96
CA LEU A 13 28.46 -0.64 -3.75
C LEU A 13 28.75 -0.08 -2.34
N GLY A 14 29.40 -0.83 -1.45
CA GLY A 14 29.69 -0.43 -0.07
C GLY A 14 28.48 -0.38 0.86
N LEU A 15 27.30 -0.81 0.38
CA LEU A 15 26.03 -0.79 1.11
C LEU A 15 25.86 -1.96 2.09
N VAL A 16 26.65 -3.03 1.91
CA VAL A 16 26.70 -4.19 2.79
C VAL A 16 28.15 -4.47 3.15
N ARG A 17 28.39 -5.03 4.35
CA ARG A 17 29.69 -5.55 4.76
C ARG A 17 29.53 -6.96 5.30
N GLN A 18 30.41 -7.87 4.87
CA GLN A 18 30.52 -9.18 5.51
C GLN A 18 31.17 -9.05 6.90
N GLN A 19 30.53 -9.64 7.90
CA GLN A 19 31.04 -9.79 9.26
C GLN A 19 31.54 -11.22 9.45
N PHE A 20 32.84 -11.37 9.69
CA PHE A 20 33.46 -12.68 9.87
C PHE A 20 32.99 -13.31 11.19
N SER A 21 32.43 -14.52 11.10
CA SER A 21 32.11 -15.35 12.25
C SER A 21 32.49 -16.79 11.96
N SER A 22 33.05 -17.47 12.97
CA SER A 22 33.51 -18.85 12.86
C SER A 22 32.39 -19.87 12.60
N ARG A 23 31.13 -19.49 12.83
CA ARG A 23 29.97 -20.40 12.72
C ARG A 23 29.14 -20.21 11.45
N ALA A 24 29.13 -19.01 10.87
CA ALA A 24 28.33 -18.67 9.70
C ALA A 24 28.77 -17.33 9.10
N GLU A 25 28.51 -17.13 7.81
CA GLU A 25 28.60 -15.80 7.22
C GLU A 25 27.51 -14.88 7.81
N ARG A 26 27.91 -13.70 8.27
CA ARG A 26 26.99 -12.65 8.71
C ARG A 26 27.19 -11.43 7.83
N TYR A 27 26.14 -10.66 7.64
CA TYR A 27 26.17 -9.45 6.84
C TYR A 27 25.49 -8.33 7.60
N GLU A 28 26.03 -7.12 7.49
CA GLU A 28 25.43 -5.91 8.03
C GLU A 28 25.15 -4.91 6.92
N HIS A 29 24.06 -4.15 7.04
CA HIS A 29 23.78 -3.04 6.15
C HIS A 29 24.56 -1.80 6.60
N ARG A 30 25.00 -0.99 5.64
CA ARG A 30 25.77 0.24 5.85
C ARG A 30 25.05 1.49 5.39
N LEU A 31 23.78 1.36 5.01
CA LEU A 31 22.96 2.42 4.44
C LEU A 31 23.07 3.75 5.21
N GLY A 32 22.97 3.71 6.55
CA GLY A 32 23.08 4.91 7.39
C GLY A 32 24.42 5.64 7.23
N SER A 33 25.53 4.90 7.19
CA SER A 33 26.86 5.50 7.01
C SER A 33 27.14 5.96 5.58
N VAL A 34 26.62 5.24 4.57
CA VAL A 34 26.88 5.54 3.16
C VAL A 34 26.07 6.74 2.68
N LEU A 35 24.81 6.83 3.13
CA LEU A 35 23.90 7.91 2.77
C LEU A 35 23.81 8.98 3.85
N ASP A 36 24.64 8.96 4.90
CA ASP A 36 24.60 9.91 6.01
C ASP A 36 23.16 10.11 6.55
N LEU A 37 22.55 9.02 7.01
CA LEU A 37 21.17 8.97 7.48
C LEU A 37 21.12 8.68 8.97
N THR A 38 20.20 9.36 9.66
CA THR A 38 19.89 9.04 11.06
C THR A 38 19.20 7.68 11.17
N ARG A 39 19.17 7.12 12.38
CA ARG A 39 18.47 5.85 12.65
C ARG A 39 17.00 5.89 12.24
N GLN A 40 16.34 7.03 12.48
CA GLN A 40 14.96 7.30 12.06
C GLN A 40 14.81 7.23 10.54
N GLN A 41 15.68 7.92 9.80
CA GLN A 41 15.63 7.95 8.35
C GLN A 41 15.91 6.58 7.73
N VAL A 42 16.85 5.82 8.30
CA VAL A 42 17.11 4.43 7.89
C VAL A 42 15.87 3.55 8.11
N ALA A 43 15.18 3.70 9.24
CA ALA A 43 13.95 2.96 9.51
C ALA A 43 12.85 3.28 8.48
N LEU A 44 12.66 4.55 8.13
CA LEU A 44 11.68 4.97 7.12
C LEU A 44 12.01 4.42 5.74
N ILE A 45 13.26 4.54 5.28
CA ILE A 45 13.69 3.97 4.01
C ILE A 45 13.51 2.44 3.99
N GLY A 46 13.86 1.75 5.08
CA GLY A 46 13.65 0.31 5.21
C GLY A 46 12.17 -0.08 5.09
N LEU A 47 11.27 0.68 5.73
CA LEU A 47 9.83 0.45 5.61
C LEU A 47 9.33 0.67 4.19
N LEU A 48 9.77 1.74 3.52
CA LEU A 48 9.37 2.05 2.15
C LEU A 48 9.89 1.00 1.16
N LEU A 49 11.13 0.51 1.31
CA LEU A 49 11.69 -0.56 0.48
C LEU A 49 10.91 -1.88 0.63
N LEU A 50 10.47 -2.21 1.84
CA LEU A 50 9.82 -3.49 2.14
C LEU A 50 8.31 -3.51 1.88
N ARG A 51 7.65 -2.35 1.85
CA ARG A 51 6.18 -2.25 1.78
C ARG A 51 5.66 -1.28 0.72
N GLY A 52 6.55 -0.60 0.01
CA GLY A 52 6.18 0.39 -1.00
C GLY A 52 5.53 1.65 -0.41
N PRO A 53 4.65 2.31 -1.18
CA PRO A 53 4.04 3.58 -0.80
C PRO A 53 3.16 3.51 0.45
N GLN A 54 3.49 4.31 1.47
CA GLN A 54 2.82 4.30 2.78
C GLN A 54 2.39 5.70 3.20
N THR A 55 1.31 5.80 3.97
CA THR A 55 0.88 7.08 4.57
C THR A 55 1.71 7.44 5.80
N LEU A 56 1.59 8.69 6.26
CA LEU A 56 2.30 9.17 7.44
C LEU A 56 1.93 8.37 8.70
N GLY A 57 0.63 8.10 8.91
CA GLY A 57 0.15 7.34 10.06
C GLY A 57 0.64 5.88 10.04
N GLU A 58 0.68 5.27 8.85
CA GLU A 58 1.25 3.92 8.69
C GLU A 58 2.74 3.88 9.04
N LEU A 59 3.51 4.86 8.56
CA LEU A 59 4.94 4.94 8.83
C LEU A 59 5.21 5.15 10.32
N TYR A 60 4.46 6.03 10.98
CA TYR A 60 4.55 6.24 12.42
C TYR A 60 4.30 4.93 13.18
N ALA A 61 3.15 4.28 12.96
CA ALA A 61 2.79 3.04 13.65
C ALA A 61 3.76 1.88 13.39
N ARG A 62 4.24 1.73 12.14
CA ARG A 62 5.13 0.61 11.76
C ARG A 62 6.59 0.82 12.17
N SER A 63 6.98 2.07 12.43
CA SER A 63 8.36 2.40 12.80
C SER A 63 8.68 2.21 14.27
N GLU A 64 7.66 2.02 15.14
CA GLU A 64 7.78 1.99 16.60
C GLU A 64 8.88 1.04 17.12
N ARG A 65 8.97 -0.17 16.55
CA ARG A 65 9.97 -1.18 16.95
C ARG A 65 11.35 -0.96 16.31
N LEU A 66 11.45 -0.09 15.30
CA LEU A 66 12.66 0.19 14.53
C LEU A 66 13.37 1.44 15.02
N ALA A 67 12.63 2.54 15.23
CA ALA A 67 13.15 3.82 15.71
C ALA A 67 12.07 4.57 16.49
N ARG A 68 12.47 5.36 17.49
CA ARG A 68 11.53 6.20 18.24
C ARG A 68 11.32 7.52 17.50
N PHE A 69 10.05 7.86 17.31
CA PHE A 69 9.56 9.15 16.85
C PHE A 69 8.66 9.73 17.95
N ASN A 70 8.63 11.06 18.07
CA ASN A 70 7.78 11.70 19.07
C ASN A 70 6.29 11.64 18.69
N ASP A 71 6.00 11.89 17.42
CA ASP A 71 4.66 11.92 16.85
C ASP A 71 4.73 11.74 15.31
N ALA A 72 3.58 11.84 14.64
CA ALA A 72 3.50 11.76 13.20
C ALA A 72 4.20 12.95 12.49
N ASP A 73 4.27 14.14 13.11
CA ASP A 73 4.92 15.31 12.52
C ASP A 73 6.44 15.18 12.56
N ASP A 74 7.01 14.52 13.57
CA ASP A 74 8.43 14.13 13.61
C ASP A 74 8.78 13.19 12.45
N VAL A 75 7.90 12.23 12.13
CA VAL A 75 8.05 11.37 10.94
C VAL A 75 8.03 12.21 9.66
N ARG A 76 7.10 13.18 9.56
CA ARG A 76 6.98 14.08 8.40
C ARG A 76 8.26 14.87 8.21
N HIS A 77 8.81 15.44 9.27
CA HIS A 77 10.07 16.18 9.23
C HIS A 77 11.25 15.34 8.72
N HIS A 78 11.33 14.07 9.16
CA HIS A 78 12.34 13.14 8.65
C HIS A 78 12.13 12.78 7.17
N LEU A 79 10.88 12.64 6.72
CA LEU A 79 10.53 12.43 5.31
C LEU A 79 10.87 13.64 4.44
N GLU A 80 10.58 14.85 4.88
CA GLU A 80 10.90 16.08 4.15
C GLU A 80 12.41 16.22 3.91
N ARG A 81 13.23 15.90 4.91
CA ARG A 81 14.69 15.84 4.74
C ARG A 81 15.14 14.77 3.75
N LEU A 82 14.45 13.63 3.70
CA LEU A 82 14.73 12.59 2.69
C LEU A 82 14.33 13.07 1.28
N ILE A 83 13.20 13.78 1.16
CA ILE A 83 12.72 14.35 -0.11
C ILE A 83 13.69 15.41 -0.64
N GLN A 84 14.14 16.33 0.22
CA GLN A 84 15.12 17.36 -0.13
C GLN A 84 16.43 16.78 -0.68
N ARG A 85 16.77 15.56 -0.26
CA ARG A 85 17.96 14.83 -0.72
C ARG A 85 17.71 13.91 -1.91
N GLY A 86 16.49 13.90 -2.47
CA GLY A 86 16.13 13.02 -3.57
C GLY A 86 16.10 11.53 -3.21
N LEU A 87 15.89 11.19 -1.94
CA LEU A 87 15.85 9.79 -1.47
C LEU A 87 14.42 9.26 -1.29
N ALA A 88 13.44 10.16 -1.21
CA ALA A 88 12.03 9.86 -1.14
C ALA A 88 11.21 10.89 -1.94
N ALA A 89 9.96 10.58 -2.24
CA ALA A 89 9.00 11.49 -2.84
C ALA A 89 7.64 11.36 -2.14
N GLN A 90 6.93 12.48 -2.06
CA GLN A 90 5.50 12.50 -1.75
C GLN A 90 4.73 12.24 -3.05
N LEU A 91 3.88 11.22 -3.04
CA LEU A 91 3.04 10.86 -4.16
C LEU A 91 1.73 11.64 -4.10
N PRO A 92 1.21 12.10 -5.26
CA PRO A 92 -0.10 12.74 -5.33
C PRO A 92 -1.19 11.76 -4.88
N ARG A 93 -2.20 12.30 -4.21
CA ARG A 93 -3.35 11.53 -3.72
C ARG A 93 -4.05 10.84 -4.88
N ALA A 94 -4.23 9.53 -4.77
CA ALA A 94 -5.13 8.81 -5.67
C ALA A 94 -6.59 9.21 -5.40
N SER A 95 -7.46 9.15 -6.41
CA SER A 95 -8.88 9.46 -6.27
C SER A 95 -9.51 8.65 -5.13
N GLY A 96 -10.14 9.33 -4.16
CA GLY A 96 -10.78 8.70 -2.99
C GLY A 96 -9.86 8.53 -1.76
N GLN A 97 -8.56 8.81 -1.86
CA GLN A 97 -7.65 8.77 -0.72
C GLN A 97 -7.56 10.13 -0.01
N ARG A 98 -7.68 10.12 1.33
CA ARG A 98 -7.63 11.33 2.16
C ARG A 98 -6.22 11.73 2.58
N GLU A 99 -5.25 10.82 2.52
CA GLU A 99 -3.89 11.02 3.01
C GLU A 99 -2.84 10.93 1.91
N ASP A 100 -1.77 11.72 2.07
CA ASP A 100 -0.59 11.67 1.22
C ASP A 100 0.23 10.40 1.50
N ARG A 101 0.84 9.85 0.44
CA ARG A 101 1.73 8.68 0.53
C ARG A 101 3.17 9.06 0.19
N TYR A 102 4.10 8.32 0.74
CA TYR A 102 5.53 8.52 0.52
C TYR A 102 6.15 7.26 -0.06
N MET A 103 7.12 7.41 -0.95
CA MET A 103 7.86 6.31 -1.59
C MET A 103 9.36 6.63 -1.67
N HIS A 104 10.23 5.63 -1.61
CA HIS A 104 11.68 5.81 -1.77
C HIS A 104 12.06 5.97 -3.25
N LEU A 105 13.19 6.62 -3.53
CA LEU A 105 13.72 6.82 -4.89
C LEU A 105 14.95 5.95 -5.22
N LEU A 106 15.32 5.04 -4.30
CA LEU A 106 16.50 4.17 -4.43
C LEU A 106 16.43 3.11 -5.56
N SER A 107 15.26 2.88 -6.17
CA SER A 107 15.08 1.88 -7.24
C SER A 107 14.87 2.49 -8.62
N GLY A 108 15.26 3.75 -8.82
CA GLY A 108 15.06 4.48 -10.06
C GLY A 108 13.85 5.40 -10.03
N GLU A 109 13.48 5.91 -11.20
CA GLU A 109 12.37 6.85 -11.35
C GLU A 109 11.03 6.20 -10.96
N LEU A 110 10.16 7.01 -10.33
CA LEU A 110 8.83 6.56 -9.94
C LEU A 110 7.89 6.66 -11.13
N ASP A 111 7.35 5.52 -11.54
CA ASP A 111 6.11 5.50 -12.31
C ASP A 111 4.95 5.79 -11.34
N VAL A 112 4.60 7.07 -11.24
CA VAL A 112 3.56 7.57 -10.33
C VAL A 112 2.21 6.93 -10.66
N GLU A 113 1.90 6.70 -11.93
CA GLU A 113 0.63 6.11 -12.37
C GLU A 113 0.54 4.64 -11.95
N ALA A 114 1.59 3.85 -12.19
CA ALA A 114 1.63 2.45 -11.77
C ALA A 114 1.55 2.28 -10.24
N LEU A 115 2.21 3.18 -9.49
CA LEU A 115 2.17 3.19 -8.03
C LEU A 115 0.78 3.58 -7.48
N GLN A 116 0.10 4.54 -8.10
CA GLN A 116 -1.28 4.88 -7.75
C GLN A 116 -2.22 3.70 -8.01
N ALA A 117 -2.08 3.01 -9.14
CA ALA A 117 -2.87 1.81 -9.45
C ALA A 117 -2.61 0.65 -8.47
N ALA A 118 -1.37 0.48 -7.99
CA ALA A 118 -1.04 -0.51 -6.95
C ALA A 118 -1.62 -0.12 -5.58
N ALA A 119 -1.54 1.16 -5.21
CA ALA A 119 -2.09 1.68 -3.97
C ALA A 119 -3.63 1.58 -3.91
N ALA A 120 -4.31 1.84 -5.03
CA ALA A 120 -5.76 1.66 -5.15
C ALA A 120 -6.19 0.21 -4.93
N ARG A 121 -5.42 -0.76 -5.43
CA ARG A 121 -5.66 -2.21 -5.23
C ARG A 121 -5.38 -2.68 -3.80
N ALA A 122 -4.45 -2.05 -3.10
CA ALA A 122 -4.04 -2.42 -1.74
C ALA A 122 -4.90 -1.77 -0.63
N ALA A 123 -5.71 -0.75 -0.97
CA ALA A 123 -6.63 -0.15 -0.02
C ALA A 123 -7.77 -1.14 0.31
N PRO A 124 -8.13 -1.32 1.60
CA PRO A 124 -9.39 -1.98 1.92
C PRO A 124 -10.51 -1.15 1.29
N SER A 125 -11.36 -1.77 0.47
CA SER A 125 -12.42 -1.10 -0.29
C SER A 125 -13.37 -0.34 0.65
N ALA A 126 -13.02 0.90 1.00
CA ALA A 126 -13.97 1.91 1.39
C ALA A 126 -14.66 2.35 0.10
N ARG A 127 -15.72 1.61 -0.24
CA ARG A 127 -16.63 1.82 -1.36
C ARG A 127 -16.90 3.32 -1.51
N SER A 128 -16.38 3.95 -2.56
CA SER A 128 -16.57 5.39 -2.79
C SER A 128 -17.11 5.61 -4.20
N GLY A 129 -18.35 6.06 -4.27
CA GLY A 129 -18.90 6.91 -5.33
C GLY A 129 -19.25 6.27 -6.67
N SER A 130 -18.33 5.58 -7.35
CA SER A 130 -18.67 4.96 -8.65
C SER A 130 -19.45 3.65 -8.47
N ASP A 131 -19.08 2.88 -7.44
CA ASP A 131 -19.80 1.68 -7.04
C ASP A 131 -21.23 2.00 -6.60
N SER A 132 -21.53 3.18 -6.04
CA SER A 132 -22.92 3.49 -5.66
C SER A 132 -23.80 3.65 -6.89
N SER A 133 -23.32 4.27 -7.98
CA SER A 133 -24.11 4.37 -9.21
C SER A 133 -24.34 3.02 -9.88
N ASP A 134 -23.34 2.13 -9.88
CA ASP A 134 -23.47 0.77 -10.41
C ASP A 134 -24.32 -0.14 -9.49
N LEU A 135 -24.24 0.06 -8.17
CA LEU A 135 -25.07 -0.62 -7.18
C LEU A 135 -26.52 -0.15 -7.26
N ASP A 136 -26.77 1.14 -7.43
CA ASP A 136 -28.11 1.72 -7.59
C ASP A 136 -28.75 1.21 -8.89
N ALA A 137 -27.99 1.17 -10.00
CA ALA A 137 -28.45 0.60 -11.26
C ALA A 137 -28.77 -0.91 -11.13
N ARG A 138 -27.92 -1.66 -10.42
CA ARG A 138 -28.17 -3.08 -10.13
C ARG A 138 -29.37 -3.28 -9.20
N MET A 139 -29.54 -2.42 -8.21
CA MET A 139 -30.66 -2.48 -7.27
C MET A 139 -31.98 -2.26 -7.98
N GLN A 140 -32.06 -1.25 -8.85
CA GLN A 140 -33.24 -1.00 -9.68
C GLN A 140 -33.56 -2.17 -10.61
N ALA A 141 -32.53 -2.77 -11.25
CA ALA A 141 -32.73 -3.93 -12.11
C ALA A 141 -33.21 -5.16 -11.33
N LEU A 142 -32.69 -5.39 -10.12
CA LEU A 142 -33.15 -6.45 -9.24
C LEU A 142 -34.59 -6.21 -8.75
N GLU A 143 -34.93 -4.99 -8.36
CA GLU A 143 -36.28 -4.63 -7.92
C GLU A 143 -37.31 -4.83 -9.04
N ALA A 144 -36.98 -4.46 -10.28
CA ALA A 144 -37.83 -4.73 -11.44
C ALA A 144 -38.02 -6.24 -11.67
N THR A 145 -36.94 -7.02 -11.58
CA THR A 145 -37.00 -8.48 -11.72
C THR A 145 -37.85 -9.11 -10.61
N VAL A 146 -37.73 -8.63 -9.37
CA VAL A 146 -38.54 -9.11 -8.25
C VAL A 146 -40.02 -8.80 -8.46
N ALA A 147 -40.36 -7.60 -8.95
CA ALA A 147 -41.75 -7.26 -9.26
C ALA A 147 -42.34 -8.17 -10.34
N GLU A 148 -41.61 -8.40 -11.44
CA GLU A 148 -42.04 -9.32 -12.51
C GLU A 148 -42.23 -10.76 -11.99
N LEU A 149 -41.30 -11.24 -11.16
CA LEU A 149 -41.40 -12.58 -10.57
C LEU A 149 -42.59 -12.69 -9.60
N GLN A 150 -42.89 -11.64 -8.84
CA GLN A 150 -44.05 -11.61 -7.94
C GLN A 150 -45.37 -11.66 -8.72
N GLU A 151 -45.47 -10.92 -9.83
CA GLU A 151 -46.65 -10.97 -10.72
C GLU A 151 -46.82 -12.36 -11.35
N ALA A 152 -45.72 -12.94 -11.86
CA ALA A 152 -45.75 -14.29 -12.42
C ALA A 152 -46.16 -15.34 -11.38
N LEU A 153 -45.69 -15.21 -10.13
CA LEU A 153 -46.03 -16.12 -9.05
C LEU A 153 -47.50 -15.99 -8.63
N ALA A 154 -48.02 -14.75 -8.56
CA ALA A 154 -49.43 -14.49 -8.30
C ALA A 154 -50.33 -15.09 -9.39
N ALA A 155 -49.95 -14.97 -10.65
CA ALA A 155 -50.67 -15.56 -11.78
C ALA A 155 -50.66 -17.10 -11.73
N VAL A 156 -49.54 -17.72 -11.35
CA VAL A 156 -49.44 -19.18 -11.17
C VAL A 156 -50.28 -19.65 -9.97
N GLN A 157 -50.25 -18.93 -8.84
CA GLN A 157 -51.09 -19.24 -7.68
C GLN A 157 -52.58 -19.17 -8.03
N ALA A 158 -53.03 -18.11 -8.71
CA ALA A 158 -54.42 -17.98 -9.14
C ALA A 158 -54.87 -19.13 -10.07
N ARG A 159 -53.98 -19.61 -10.95
CA ARG A 159 -54.26 -20.77 -11.81
C ARG A 159 -54.34 -22.09 -11.04
N LEU A 160 -53.51 -22.26 -10.01
CA LEU A 160 -53.57 -23.45 -9.14
C LEU A 160 -54.83 -23.45 -8.29
N ASP A 161 -55.22 -22.30 -7.75
CA ASP A 161 -56.46 -22.16 -6.96
C ASP A 161 -57.70 -22.43 -7.84
N ALA A 162 -57.69 -21.97 -9.09
CA ALA A 162 -58.77 -22.23 -10.05
C ALA A 162 -58.80 -23.68 -10.58
N ALA A 163 -57.71 -24.43 -10.48
CA ALA A 163 -57.63 -25.83 -10.89
C ALA A 163 -57.85 -26.82 -9.74
N GLY A 164 -57.74 -26.35 -8.48
CA GLY A 164 -58.00 -27.13 -7.27
C GLY A 164 -59.42 -26.95 -6.69
N ALA A 165 -60.20 -25.99 -7.21
CA ALA A 165 -61.63 -25.81 -6.94
C ALA A 165 -62.48 -26.56 -7.98
#